data_AF-A0A368ZL38-F1
#
_entry.id   AF-A0A368ZL38-F1
#
_cell.length_a   1.000
_cell.length_b   1.000
_cell.length_c   1.000
_cell.angle_alpha   90.00
_cell.angle_beta   90.00
_cell.angle_gamma   90.00
#
_symmetry.space_group_name_H-M   'P 1'
#
loop_
_entity.id
_entity.type
_entity.pdbx_description
1 polymer ?
#
loop_
_entity_poly.entity_id
_entity_poly.type
_entity_poly.pdbx_seq_one_letter_code
_entity_poly.pdbx_strand_id
1 'polypeptide(L)'
;MNEHKKLMKALQIAQNFGITSINQMIFFLEIAKTKEASLSIFDLASTDEATSAEYKSALGQFRKLSSGSKYRSRDGLGLAEYADLGINRRIRLTAEGKRLLKQLDETIL
;
A
#
# COMPACT_ATOMS: atom_id res chain seq x y z
N MET A 1 25.17 9.77 4.19
CA MET A 1 24.26 10.54 3.31
C MET A 1 23.38 11.40 4.21
N ASN A 2 23.20 12.70 3.93
CA ASN A 2 22.31 13.57 4.74
C ASN A 2 20.88 12.99 4.72
N GLU A 3 20.20 12.94 5.86
CA GLU A 3 18.81 12.48 6.02
C GLU A 3 17.86 13.13 5.02
N HIS A 4 18.06 14.41 4.71
CA HIS A 4 17.30 15.10 3.65
C HIS A 4 17.49 14.47 2.27
N LYS A 5 18.72 14.06 1.91
CA LYS A 5 19.01 13.39 0.64
C LYS A 5 18.41 11.98 0.59
N LYS A 6 18.40 11.25 1.72
CA LYS A 6 17.73 9.95 1.83
C LYS A 6 16.22 10.08 1.56
N LEU A 7 15.57 11.04 2.23
CA LEU A 7 14.13 11.29 2.06
C LEU A 7 13.79 11.67 0.61
N MET A 8 14.52 12.62 0.01
CA MET A 8 14.28 13.01 -1.39
C MET A 8 14.44 11.83 -2.35
N LYS A 9 15.44 10.97 -2.13
CA LYS A 9 15.65 9.77 -2.94
C LYS A 9 14.53 8.74 -2.75
N ALA A 10 14.06 8.52 -1.52
CA ALA A 10 12.94 7.63 -1.24
C ALA A 10 11.64 8.11 -1.90
N LEU A 11 11.36 9.43 -1.86
CA LEU A 11 10.21 10.03 -2.55
C LEU A 11 10.32 9.87 -4.06
N GLN A 12 11.50 10.09 -4.64
CA GLN A 12 11.73 9.89 -6.08
C GLN A 12 11.51 8.43 -6.50
N ILE A 13 11.99 7.47 -5.69
CA ILE A 13 11.75 6.04 -5.91
C ILE A 13 10.26 5.76 -5.89
N ALA A 14 9.52 6.18 -4.86
CA ALA A 14 8.08 5.97 -4.76
C ALA A 14 7.32 6.57 -5.96
N GLN A 15 7.70 7.77 -6.40
CA GLN A 15 7.13 8.44 -7.57
C GLN A 15 7.33 7.63 -8.87
N ASN A 16 8.49 6.98 -9.04
CA ASN A 16 8.74 6.12 -10.20
C ASN A 16 7.82 4.89 -10.25
N PHE A 17 7.25 4.49 -9.12
CA PHE A 17 6.22 3.44 -9.02
C PHE A 17 4.79 4.01 -9.04
N GLY A 18 4.63 5.29 -9.37
CA GLY A 18 3.33 5.96 -9.52
C GLY A 18 2.70 6.44 -8.20
N ILE A 19 3.40 6.37 -7.06
CA ILE A 19 2.94 6.99 -5.82
C ILE A 19 3.09 8.51 -5.96
N THR A 20 1.97 9.22 -6.05
CA THR A 20 1.94 10.68 -6.26
C THR A 20 1.44 11.46 -5.05
N SER A 21 1.01 10.78 -3.98
CA SER A 21 0.55 11.41 -2.75
C SER A 21 1.15 10.78 -1.49
N ILE A 22 1.34 11.62 -0.47
CA ILE A 22 1.82 11.18 0.86
C ILE A 22 0.89 10.11 1.44
N ASN A 23 -0.42 10.24 1.24
CA ASN A 23 -1.40 9.27 1.76
C ASN A 23 -1.22 7.86 1.14
N GLN A 24 -0.88 7.77 -0.14
CA GLN A 24 -0.55 6.49 -0.78
C GLN A 24 0.75 5.91 -0.20
N MET A 25 1.76 6.75 0.04
CA MET A 25 3.03 6.34 0.62
C MET A 25 2.85 5.81 2.05
N ILE A 26 2.14 6.54 2.91
CA ILE A 26 1.84 6.10 4.28
C ILE A 26 1.11 4.76 4.26
N PHE A 27 0.07 4.64 3.44
CA PHE A 27 -0.71 3.42 3.35
C PHE A 27 0.12 2.22 2.83
N PHE A 28 0.99 2.45 1.84
CA PHE A 28 1.93 1.44 1.34
C PHE A 28 2.89 0.96 2.45
N LEU A 29 3.46 1.89 3.21
CA LEU A 29 4.39 1.58 4.29
C LEU A 29 3.72 0.84 5.45
N GLU A 30 2.45 1.14 5.77
CA GLU A 30 1.68 0.38 6.76
C GLU A 30 1.48 -1.08 6.34
N ILE A 31 1.16 -1.33 5.05
CA ILE A 31 1.11 -2.70 4.51
C ILE A 31 2.50 -3.35 4.65
N ALA A 32 3.57 -2.64 4.27
CA ALA A 32 4.94 -3.17 4.29
C ALA A 32 5.46 -3.51 5.70
N LYS A 33 5.13 -2.71 6.71
CA LYS A 33 5.57 -2.86 8.10
C LYS A 33 5.19 -4.21 8.70
N THR A 34 4.10 -4.80 8.21
CA THR A 34 3.57 -6.05 8.77
C THR A 34 4.31 -7.30 8.37
N LYS A 35 5.36 -7.21 7.52
CA LYS A 35 6.30 -8.30 7.22
C LYS A 35 5.61 -9.68 7.14
N GLU A 36 4.58 -9.77 6.30
CA GLU A 36 3.79 -10.98 5.98
C GLU A 36 2.58 -11.32 6.87
N ALA A 37 2.32 -10.60 7.97
CA ALA A 37 1.03 -10.73 8.66
C ALA A 37 -0.09 -10.20 7.76
N SER A 38 -1.04 -11.07 7.42
CA SER A 38 -2.08 -10.77 6.45
C SER A 38 -3.08 -9.78 7.07
N LEU A 39 -2.90 -8.48 6.85
CA LEU A 39 -3.82 -7.44 7.32
C LEU A 39 -5.09 -7.41 6.48
N SER A 40 -6.23 -7.14 7.09
CA SER A 40 -7.46 -6.77 6.38
C SER A 40 -7.57 -5.25 6.23
N ILE A 41 -8.55 -4.78 5.47
CA ILE A 41 -8.89 -3.35 5.42
C ILE A 41 -9.41 -2.85 6.78
N PHE A 42 -10.06 -3.71 7.56
CA PHE A 42 -10.50 -3.38 8.93
C PHE A 42 -9.31 -3.13 9.86
N ASP A 43 -8.29 -3.98 9.78
CA ASP A 43 -7.08 -3.81 10.59
C ASP A 43 -6.38 -2.48 10.25
N LEU A 44 -6.29 -2.14 8.96
CA LEU A 44 -5.74 -0.85 8.52
C LEU A 44 -6.61 0.36 8.87
N ALA A 45 -7.92 0.17 8.98
CA ALA A 45 -8.86 1.22 9.36
C ALA A 45 -9.06 1.32 10.88
N SER A 46 -8.52 0.38 11.67
CA SER A 46 -8.70 0.31 13.13
C SER A 46 -10.17 0.38 13.56
N THR A 47 -11.02 -0.34 12.84
CA THR A 47 -12.48 -0.39 13.04
C THR A 47 -13.02 -1.76 12.61
N ASP A 48 -14.21 -2.13 13.07
CA ASP A 48 -14.98 -3.30 12.63
C ASP A 48 -16.23 -2.91 11.79
N GLU A 49 -16.47 -1.61 11.58
CA GLU A 49 -17.62 -1.10 10.83
C GLU A 49 -17.27 -0.78 9.37
N ALA A 50 -17.82 -1.55 8.42
CA ALA A 50 -17.60 -1.34 6.99
C ALA A 50 -18.21 -0.03 6.44
N THR A 51 -19.11 0.59 7.21
CA THR A 51 -19.79 1.84 6.87
C THR A 51 -19.02 3.08 7.34
N SER A 52 -18.03 2.91 8.22
CA SER A 52 -17.23 3.98 8.81
C SER A 52 -16.44 4.77 7.75
N ALA A 53 -16.07 6.01 8.09
CA ALA A 53 -15.28 6.87 7.21
C ALA A 53 -13.85 6.34 7.06
N GLU A 54 -13.32 5.79 8.13
CA GLU A 54 -12.00 5.17 8.28
C GLU A 54 -11.88 3.98 7.33
N TYR A 55 -12.86 3.06 7.36
CA TYR A 55 -12.89 1.91 6.46
C TYR A 55 -12.98 2.34 4.99
N LYS A 56 -13.87 3.28 4.65
CA LYS A 56 -13.99 3.80 3.28
C LYS A 56 -12.71 4.46 2.79
N SER A 57 -12.02 5.20 3.67
CA SER A 57 -10.74 5.83 3.38
C SER A 57 -9.65 4.79 3.12
N ALA A 58 -9.48 3.81 4.03
CA ALA A 58 -8.52 2.73 3.88
C ALA A 58 -8.79 1.90 2.61
N LEU A 59 -10.05 1.54 2.35
CA LEU A 59 -10.45 0.85 1.12
C LEU A 59 -10.12 1.66 -0.14
N GLY A 60 -10.31 2.99 -0.08
CA GLY A 60 -9.96 3.90 -1.17
C GLY A 60 -8.46 3.90 -1.46
N GLN A 61 -7.61 3.96 -0.44
CA GLN A 61 -6.16 3.91 -0.60
C GLN A 61 -5.70 2.53 -1.10
N PHE A 62 -6.26 1.45 -0.55
CA PHE A 62 -5.99 0.10 -1.03
C PHE A 62 -6.30 -0.05 -2.53
N ARG A 63 -7.47 0.40 -2.98
CA ARG A 63 -7.87 0.36 -4.39
C ARG A 63 -6.89 1.11 -5.31
N LYS A 64 -6.39 2.26 -4.85
CA LYS A 64 -5.36 3.03 -5.57
C LYS A 64 -4.04 2.27 -5.64
N LEU A 65 -3.60 1.62 -4.56
CA LEU A 65 -2.37 0.83 -4.58
C LEU A 65 -2.51 -0.46 -5.37
N SER A 66 -3.72 -1.01 -5.53
CA SER A 66 -3.87 -2.38 -6.00
C SER A 66 -3.88 -2.58 -7.53
N SER A 67 -4.76 -1.90 -8.26
CA SER A 67 -5.24 -2.27 -9.62
C SER A 67 -5.56 -3.74 -9.91
N GLY A 68 -6.43 -3.96 -10.88
CA GLY A 68 -7.81 -4.22 -10.52
C GLY A 68 -8.03 -5.73 -10.53
N SER A 69 -8.62 -6.25 -9.45
CA SER A 69 -9.44 -7.45 -9.55
C SER A 69 -10.28 -7.42 -10.83
N LYS A 70 -10.53 -8.57 -11.47
CA LYS A 70 -11.28 -8.78 -12.74
C LYS A 70 -12.60 -8.00 -12.89
N TYR A 71 -13.10 -7.32 -11.85
CA TYR A 71 -14.42 -6.71 -11.77
C TYR A 71 -14.48 -5.17 -11.83
N ARG A 72 -13.38 -4.39 -11.77
CA ARG A 72 -13.43 -2.92 -12.03
C ARG A 72 -12.13 -2.38 -12.65
N SER A 73 -12.32 -1.62 -13.72
CA SER A 73 -11.33 -1.14 -14.69
C SER A 73 -10.51 0.08 -14.25
N ARG A 74 -9.19 -0.01 -14.48
CA ARG A 74 -8.18 1.04 -14.76
C ARG A 74 -7.85 2.00 -13.60
N ASP A 75 -6.55 2.23 -13.35
CA ASP A 75 -5.96 3.28 -12.47
C ASP A 75 -5.53 2.90 -11.04
N GLY A 76 -5.08 1.67 -10.80
CA GLY A 76 -4.31 1.34 -9.58
C GLY A 76 -2.84 1.00 -9.88
N LEU A 77 -2.00 1.03 -8.85
CA LEU A 77 -0.53 0.97 -9.01
C LEU A 77 0.06 -0.44 -9.11
N GLY A 78 -0.72 -1.51 -8.90
CA GLY A 78 -0.20 -2.87 -8.98
C GLY A 78 0.69 -3.26 -7.79
N LEU A 79 0.68 -2.51 -6.70
CA LEU A 79 1.59 -2.64 -5.55
C LEU A 79 1.03 -3.51 -4.43
N ALA A 80 -0.30 -3.65 -4.34
CA ALA A 80 -0.97 -4.47 -3.34
C ALA A 80 -2.09 -5.32 -3.95
N GLU A 81 -2.44 -6.43 -3.32
CA GLU A 81 -3.53 -7.28 -3.78
C GLU A 81 -4.21 -7.98 -2.59
N TYR A 82 -5.38 -8.57 -2.85
CA TYR A 82 -5.98 -9.48 -1.87
C TYR A 82 -5.23 -10.82 -1.89
N ALA A 83 -4.89 -11.34 -0.71
CA ALA A 83 -4.22 -12.63 -0.57
C ALA A 83 -5.20 -13.81 -0.73
N ASP A 84 -6.47 -13.60 -0.40
CA ASP A 84 -7.50 -14.63 -0.27
C ASP A 84 -8.92 -14.09 -0.59
N LEU A 85 -9.83 -15.00 -0.97
CA LEU A 85 -11.22 -14.71 -1.32
C LEU A 85 -12.12 -14.95 -0.09
N GLY A 86 -12.72 -13.89 0.46
CA GLY A 86 -13.59 -13.98 1.64
C GLY A 86 -14.20 -12.64 2.07
N ILE A 87 -14.88 -12.60 3.22
CA ILE A 87 -15.47 -11.38 3.82
C ILE A 87 -14.39 -10.53 4.48
N ASN A 88 -13.41 -11.17 5.12
CA ASN A 88 -12.29 -10.49 5.77
C ASN A 88 -11.00 -10.67 4.95
N ARG A 89 -11.04 -10.20 3.69
CA ARG A 89 -9.96 -10.41 2.73
C ARG A 89 -8.68 -9.82 3.27
N ARG A 90 -7.64 -10.63 3.32
CA ARG A 90 -6.33 -10.14 3.69
C ARG A 90 -5.69 -9.48 2.48
N ILE A 91 -4.80 -8.56 2.74
CA ILE A 91 -4.04 -7.82 1.74
C ILE A 91 -2.56 -8.17 1.86
N ARG A 92 -1.85 -8.10 0.75
CA ARG A 92 -0.40 -8.29 0.69
C ARG A 92 0.20 -7.40 -0.38
N LEU A 93 1.52 -7.19 -0.30
CA LEU A 93 2.27 -6.60 -1.41
C LEU A 93 2.39 -7.60 -2.56
N THR A 94 2.21 -7.11 -3.78
CA THR A 94 2.52 -7.87 -5.00
C THR A 94 4.04 -8.01 -5.16
N ALA A 95 4.48 -8.74 -6.19
CA ALA A 95 5.91 -8.75 -6.57
C ALA A 95 6.45 -7.32 -6.84
N GLU A 96 5.63 -6.48 -7.45
CA GLU A 96 5.97 -5.08 -7.76
C GLU A 96 6.05 -4.22 -6.48
N GLY A 97 5.09 -4.39 -5.55
CA GLY A 97 5.14 -3.75 -4.24
C GLY A 97 6.35 -4.17 -3.42
N LYS A 98 6.72 -5.46 -3.45
CA LYS A 98 7.94 -5.96 -2.80
C LYS A 98 9.21 -5.36 -3.43
N ARG A 99 9.23 -5.13 -4.75
CA ARG A 99 10.32 -4.46 -5.45
C ARG A 99 10.49 -3.01 -4.99
N LEU A 100 9.38 -2.28 -4.85
CA LEU A 100 9.40 -0.93 -4.29
C LEU A 100 9.95 -0.94 -2.87
N LEU A 101 9.44 -1.82 -2.00
CA LEU A 101 9.89 -1.93 -0.60
C LEU A 101 11.41 -2.16 -0.52
N LYS A 102 11.94 -3.09 -1.32
CA LYS A 102 13.38 -3.36 -1.36
C LYS A 102 14.20 -2.13 -1.73
N GLN A 103 13.78 -1.35 -2.73
CA GLN A 103 14.50 -0.12 -3.13
C GLN A 103 14.43 0.97 -2.06
N LEU A 104 13.32 1.06 -1.33
CA LEU A 104 13.18 1.99 -0.20
C LEU A 104 14.07 1.58 0.96
N ASP A 105 14.11 0.30 1.33
CA ASP A 105 14.97 -0.23 2.39
C ASP A 105 16.44 0.02 2.10
N GLU A 106 16.92 -0.24 0.88
CA GLU A 106 18.30 0.02 0.44
C GLU A 106 18.68 1.52 0.42
N THR A 107 17.70 2.42 0.54
CA THR A 107 17.90 3.88 0.51
C THR A 107 17.81 4.51 1.90
N ILE A 108 16.95 3.98 2.76
CA ILE A 108 16.66 4.53 4.09
C ILE A 108 17.58 3.91 5.15
N LEU A 109 17.80 2.59 5.08
CA LEU A 109 18.72 1.83 5.94
C LEU A 109 20.16 1.91 5.41
#